data_AF-A0A4C2AFC0-F1
#
_entry.id   AF-A0A4C2AFC0-F1
#
_cell.length_a   1.000
_cell.length_b   1.000
_cell.length_c   1.000
_cell.angle_alpha   90.00
_cell.angle_beta   90.00
_cell.angle_gamma   90.00
#
_symmetry.space_group_name_H-M   'P 1'
#
loop_
_entity.id
_entity.type
_entity.pdbx_description
1 polymer ?
#
loop_
_entity_poly.entity_id
_entity_poly.type
_entity_poly.pdbx_seq_one_letter_code
_entity_poly.pdbx_strand_id
1 'polypeptide(L)'
;MSLVIQLNTLASDLKRIETEFVTALTHTNHGYISPLILTPKQLRSEIAKIKGHLPMGRALPVEDTDLLELYKIMTIQGIVAYEIAIFIIELPLVNQEQFELFKVIPIPTKINDTTISITITIEYLATNRHRDEYLAMNTLQFSECTIVKGDIHLCPTRQVRITRGSSIYSCEIALFRNETSPQCNFVDVENKISFVALTTANHWLYATPNLLELTAVCDSETIQLHLKRSGILSMKSVCIIKANTLIIHGHDTSTTVLHTSHAMFGNIKAIGKPAEVKKLLAPNISLDTKLKELTNIQRQLSDLKTLPREITHPAHHPYMGSMALLLSILTIAILIGWQVKRLLRPFYIFLLI
;
A
#
# COMPACT_ATOMS: atom_id res chain seq x y z
N MET A 1 -2.83 55.34 -30.64
CA MET A 1 -3.81 54.42 -30.02
C MET A 1 -3.46 52.95 -30.26
N SER A 2 -3.09 52.54 -31.49
CA SER A 2 -2.70 51.14 -31.81
C SER A 2 -1.50 50.59 -31.01
N LEU A 3 -0.45 51.38 -30.77
CA LEU A 3 0.79 50.90 -30.14
C LEU A 3 0.63 50.56 -28.65
N VAL A 4 -0.18 51.35 -27.94
CA VAL A 4 -0.50 51.13 -26.51
C VAL A 4 -1.31 49.84 -26.33
N ILE A 5 -2.24 49.57 -27.25
CA ILE A 5 -3.02 48.34 -27.26
C ILE A 5 -2.08 47.14 -27.48
N GLN A 6 -1.17 47.22 -28.46
CA GLN A 6 -0.18 46.16 -28.75
C GLN A 6 0.79 45.90 -27.59
N LEU A 7 1.23 46.95 -26.88
CA LEU A 7 2.08 46.81 -25.69
C LEU A 7 1.33 46.14 -24.52
N ASN A 8 0.07 46.52 -24.31
CA ASN A 8 -0.76 45.93 -23.28
C ASN A 8 -1.07 44.45 -23.57
N THR A 9 -1.33 44.08 -24.83
CA THR A 9 -1.53 42.67 -25.21
C THR A 9 -0.25 41.87 -24.97
N LEU A 10 0.92 42.38 -25.38
CA LEU A 10 2.20 41.70 -25.17
C LEU A 10 2.51 41.51 -23.68
N ALA A 11 2.30 42.54 -22.85
CA ALA A 11 2.49 42.45 -21.41
C ALA A 11 1.54 41.43 -20.77
N SER A 12 0.29 41.36 -21.25
CA SER A 12 -0.68 40.36 -20.77
C SER A 12 -0.31 38.95 -21.17
N ASP A 13 0.20 38.75 -22.38
CA ASP A 13 0.65 37.45 -22.87
C ASP A 13 1.88 36.96 -22.13
N LEU A 14 2.87 37.84 -21.88
CA LEU A 14 4.05 37.52 -21.07
C LEU A 14 3.66 37.09 -19.65
N LYS A 15 2.75 37.85 -19.03
CA LYS A 15 2.25 37.53 -17.68
C LYS A 15 1.48 36.20 -17.66
N ARG A 16 0.73 35.88 -18.71
CA ARG A 16 0.06 34.58 -18.86
C ARG A 16 1.07 33.45 -18.95
N ILE A 17 2.09 33.57 -19.80
CA ILE A 17 3.14 32.57 -19.98
C ILE A 17 3.89 32.33 -18.66
N GLU A 18 4.25 33.39 -17.94
CA GLU A 18 4.90 33.28 -16.63
C GLU A 18 4.03 32.50 -15.65
N THR A 19 2.74 32.82 -15.58
CA THR A 19 1.78 32.16 -14.68
C THR A 19 1.61 30.68 -15.03
N GLU A 20 1.48 30.36 -16.31
CA GLU A 20 1.36 28.98 -16.81
C GLU A 20 2.61 28.16 -16.49
N PHE A 21 3.80 28.75 -16.66
CA PHE A 21 5.08 28.09 -16.37
C PHE A 21 5.26 27.81 -14.88
N VAL A 22 4.98 28.80 -14.02
CA VAL A 22 5.02 28.63 -12.55
C VAL A 22 4.01 27.58 -12.10
N THR A 23 2.81 27.55 -12.70
CA THR A 23 1.78 26.56 -12.42
C THR A 23 2.25 25.16 -12.80
N ALA A 24 2.84 25.00 -13.99
CA ALA A 24 3.37 23.72 -14.47
C ALA A 24 4.48 23.17 -13.56
N LEU A 25 5.43 24.02 -13.13
CA LEU A 25 6.49 23.65 -12.19
C LEU A 25 5.92 23.27 -10.83
N THR A 26 4.95 24.04 -10.34
CA THR A 26 4.30 23.77 -9.04
C THR A 26 3.54 22.45 -9.06
N HIS A 27 2.78 22.16 -10.12
CA HIS A 27 2.11 20.87 -10.30
C HIS A 27 3.12 19.73 -10.33
N THR A 28 4.20 19.89 -11.09
CA THR A 28 5.26 18.89 -11.21
C THR A 28 5.95 18.61 -9.88
N ASN A 29 6.24 19.65 -9.09
CA ASN A 29 6.86 19.50 -7.77
C ASN A 29 5.97 18.71 -6.79
N HIS A 30 4.65 18.75 -6.98
CA HIS A 30 3.70 17.93 -6.23
C HIS A 30 3.44 16.55 -6.87
N GLY A 31 4.14 16.22 -7.97
CA GLY A 31 3.96 14.95 -8.69
C GLY A 31 2.74 14.92 -9.63
N TYR A 32 2.09 16.06 -9.89
CA TYR A 32 0.94 16.15 -10.79
C TYR A 32 1.37 16.56 -12.19
N ILE A 33 0.87 15.84 -13.20
CA ILE A 33 1.08 16.19 -14.60
C ILE A 33 0.09 17.28 -15.00
N SER A 34 0.61 18.47 -15.23
CA SER A 34 -0.20 19.58 -15.76
C SER A 34 -0.55 19.33 -17.23
N PRO A 35 -1.80 19.57 -17.67
CA PRO A 35 -2.16 19.57 -19.09
C PRO A 35 -1.38 20.61 -19.93
N LEU A 36 -0.76 21.59 -19.27
CA LEU A 36 0.15 22.57 -19.89
C LEU A 36 1.47 21.92 -20.33
N ILE A 37 1.91 20.83 -19.66
CA ILE A 37 3.14 20.09 -19.97
C ILE A 37 2.84 19.00 -20.99
N LEU A 38 1.78 18.23 -20.75
CA LEU A 38 1.36 17.13 -21.61
C LEU A 38 -0.14 17.22 -21.85
N THR A 39 -0.54 17.68 -23.03
CA THR A 39 -1.96 17.76 -23.40
C THR A 39 -2.55 16.37 -23.68
N PRO A 40 -3.87 16.17 -23.52
CA PRO A 40 -4.51 14.88 -23.82
C PRO A 40 -4.28 14.41 -25.27
N LYS A 41 -4.23 15.36 -26.22
CA LYS A 41 -3.94 15.07 -27.63
C LYS A 41 -2.51 14.57 -27.83
N GLN A 42 -1.54 15.19 -27.16
CA GLN A 42 -0.15 14.74 -27.19
C GLN A 42 0.00 13.37 -26.53
N LEU A 43 -0.59 13.16 -25.35
CA LEU A 43 -0.56 11.85 -24.67
C LEU A 43 -1.08 10.75 -25.59
N ARG A 44 -2.26 10.94 -26.21
CA ARG A 44 -2.82 9.96 -27.16
C ARG A 44 -1.86 9.66 -28.32
N SER A 45 -1.22 10.68 -28.88
CA SER A 45 -0.23 10.51 -29.95
C SER A 45 0.99 9.72 -29.48
N GLU A 46 1.52 10.01 -28.30
CA GLU A 46 2.66 9.28 -27.74
C GLU A 46 2.32 7.82 -27.41
N ILE A 47 1.14 7.56 -26.84
CA ILE A 47 0.64 6.21 -26.60
C ILE A 47 0.56 5.41 -27.91
N ALA A 48 0.02 6.00 -28.98
CA ALA A 48 -0.07 5.34 -30.28
C ALA A 48 1.31 4.96 -30.86
N LYS A 49 2.34 5.78 -30.62
CA LYS A 49 3.72 5.48 -31.06
C LYS A 49 4.33 4.33 -30.25
N ILE A 50 4.14 4.31 -28.93
CA ILE A 50 4.79 3.29 -28.08
C ILE A 50 4.05 1.94 -28.10
N LYS A 51 2.76 1.90 -28.44
CA LYS A 51 1.94 0.68 -28.38
C LYS A 51 2.52 -0.49 -29.17
N GLY A 52 3.12 -0.22 -30.33
CA GLY A 52 3.78 -1.23 -31.17
C GLY A 52 5.19 -1.64 -30.69
N HIS A 53 5.75 -0.95 -29.71
CA HIS A 53 7.13 -1.12 -29.23
C HIS A 53 7.21 -1.59 -27.78
N LEU A 54 6.08 -2.00 -27.18
CA LEU A 54 6.07 -2.51 -25.81
C LEU A 54 6.87 -3.82 -25.70
N PRO A 55 7.64 -4.01 -24.62
CA PRO A 55 8.34 -5.27 -24.38
C PRO A 55 7.38 -6.47 -24.37
N MET A 56 7.86 -7.64 -24.78
CA MET A 56 7.06 -8.87 -24.70
C MET A 56 6.57 -9.13 -23.27
N GLY A 57 5.31 -9.55 -23.15
CA GLY A 57 4.65 -9.83 -21.87
C GLY A 57 4.27 -8.59 -21.06
N ARG A 58 4.51 -7.37 -21.59
CA ARG A 58 4.08 -6.12 -20.98
C ARG A 58 2.91 -5.48 -21.73
N ALA A 59 2.11 -4.72 -21.00
CA ALA A 59 0.98 -3.98 -21.54
C ALA A 59 0.81 -2.63 -20.82
N LEU A 60 -0.03 -1.79 -21.41
CA LEU A 60 -0.53 -0.61 -20.72
C LEU A 60 -1.51 -1.06 -19.62
N PRO A 61 -1.50 -0.40 -18.45
CA PRO A 61 -2.37 -0.70 -17.31
C PRO A 61 -3.86 -0.44 -17.57
N VAL A 62 -4.18 0.44 -18.52
CA VAL A 62 -5.53 0.78 -18.96
C VAL A 62 -5.57 0.91 -20.47
N GLU A 63 -6.79 0.94 -21.02
CA GLU A 63 -7.02 1.21 -22.43
C GLU A 63 -6.44 2.57 -22.84
N ASP A 64 -5.91 2.65 -24.05
CA ASP A 64 -5.30 3.86 -24.61
C ASP A 64 -6.31 5.02 -24.80
N THR A 65 -7.60 4.71 -24.78
CA THR A 65 -8.68 5.70 -24.79
C THR A 65 -8.93 6.35 -23.43
N ASP A 66 -8.57 5.68 -22.33
CA ASP A 66 -8.83 6.10 -20.95
C ASP A 66 -7.74 7.06 -20.43
N LEU A 67 -7.56 8.17 -21.15
CA LEU A 67 -6.48 9.14 -20.89
C LEU A 67 -6.48 9.66 -19.45
N LEU A 68 -7.67 9.87 -18.86
CA LEU A 68 -7.78 10.32 -17.46
C LEU A 68 -7.13 9.33 -16.49
N GLU A 69 -7.34 8.03 -16.70
CA GLU A 69 -6.75 7.00 -15.83
C GLU A 69 -5.24 6.88 -16.06
N LEU A 70 -4.78 7.07 -17.30
CA LEU A 70 -3.35 7.20 -17.59
C LEU A 70 -2.72 8.38 -16.84
N TYR A 71 -3.38 9.54 -16.78
CA TYR A 71 -2.85 10.69 -16.02
C TYR A 71 -2.70 10.40 -14.52
N LYS A 72 -3.58 9.59 -13.93
CA LYS A 72 -3.53 9.28 -12.49
C LYS A 72 -2.37 8.37 -12.10
N ILE A 73 -1.93 7.52 -13.01
CA ILE A 73 -0.92 6.47 -12.75
C ILE A 73 0.47 6.83 -13.27
N MET A 74 0.57 7.79 -14.19
CA MET A 74 1.86 8.32 -14.62
C MET A 74 2.51 9.13 -13.50
N THR A 75 3.83 9.07 -13.43
CA THR A 75 4.63 9.90 -12.53
C THR A 75 5.34 10.99 -13.32
N ILE A 76 5.70 12.08 -12.65
CA ILE A 76 6.46 13.18 -13.25
C ILE A 76 7.56 13.65 -12.33
N GLN A 77 8.71 13.96 -12.93
CA GLN A 77 9.82 14.63 -12.28
C GLN A 77 10.22 15.85 -13.11
N GLY A 78 10.45 16.98 -12.45
CA GLY A 78 10.86 18.23 -13.09
C GLY A 78 12.26 18.60 -12.66
N ILE A 79 13.12 18.92 -13.61
CA ILE A 79 14.48 19.42 -13.37
C ILE A 79 14.64 20.73 -14.12
N VAL A 80 15.10 21.78 -13.43
CA VAL A 80 15.50 23.03 -14.08
C VAL A 80 17.02 23.11 -14.06
N ALA A 81 17.64 23.13 -15.24
CA ALA A 81 19.09 23.20 -15.39
C ALA A 81 19.44 24.13 -16.55
N TYR A 82 20.36 25.07 -16.32
CA TYR A 82 20.88 25.99 -17.35
C TYR A 82 19.77 26.64 -18.20
N GLU A 83 18.75 27.22 -17.54
CA GLU A 83 17.60 27.89 -18.18
C GLU A 83 16.65 26.96 -18.97
N ILE A 84 16.86 25.64 -18.89
CA ILE A 84 15.98 24.63 -19.49
C ILE A 84 15.19 23.92 -18.39
N ALA A 85 13.88 23.83 -18.57
CA ALA A 85 13.01 22.95 -17.78
C ALA A 85 12.82 21.62 -18.51
N ILE A 86 13.21 20.53 -17.84
CA ILE A 86 13.09 19.15 -18.32
C ILE A 86 12.03 18.46 -17.47
N PHE A 87 11.02 17.90 -18.13
CA PHE A 87 9.97 17.11 -17.51
C PHE A 87 10.12 15.66 -17.95
N ILE A 88 10.37 14.78 -16.98
CA ILE A 88 10.45 13.33 -17.20
C ILE A 88 9.13 12.74 -16.74
N ILE A 89 8.34 12.22 -17.68
CA ILE A 89 7.06 11.57 -17.42
C ILE A 89 7.26 10.08 -17.60
N GLU A 90 6.92 9.29 -16.59
CA GLU A 90 7.02 7.84 -16.65
C GLU A 90 5.62 7.23 -16.64
N LEU A 91 5.36 6.35 -17.60
CA LEU A 91 4.14 5.57 -17.68
C LEU A 91 4.44 4.14 -17.24
N PRO A 92 3.88 3.66 -16.13
CA PRO A 92 4.14 2.29 -15.68
C PRO A 92 3.57 1.28 -16.68
N LEU A 93 4.35 0.22 -16.94
CA LEU A 93 3.91 -0.94 -17.70
C LEU A 93 3.59 -2.10 -16.77
N VAL A 94 2.52 -2.82 -17.07
CA VAL A 94 2.06 -3.97 -16.29
C VAL A 94 2.40 -5.28 -16.99
N ASN A 95 2.41 -6.37 -16.23
CA ASN A 95 2.39 -7.70 -16.83
C ASN A 95 1.03 -7.94 -17.49
N GLN A 96 1.01 -8.65 -18.61
CA GLN A 96 -0.25 -9.01 -19.29
C GLN A 96 -1.14 -9.96 -18.48
N GLU A 97 -0.54 -10.71 -17.56
CA GLU A 97 -1.27 -11.62 -16.70
C GLU A 97 -2.05 -10.86 -15.63
N GLN A 98 -3.36 -11.09 -15.61
CA GLN A 98 -4.28 -10.52 -14.63
C GLN A 98 -4.59 -11.54 -13.54
N PHE A 99 -4.68 -11.04 -12.30
CA PHE A 99 -5.02 -11.84 -11.13
C PHE A 99 -6.37 -11.37 -10.58
N GLU A 100 -7.25 -12.31 -10.29
CA GLU A 100 -8.49 -12.07 -9.56
C GLU A 100 -8.17 -12.02 -8.07
N LEU A 101 -8.55 -10.91 -7.41
CA LEU A 101 -8.25 -10.65 -6.01
C LEU A 101 -9.42 -11.05 -5.11
N PHE A 102 -9.12 -11.79 -4.03
CA PHE A 102 -10.06 -12.22 -3.02
C PHE A 102 -9.64 -11.72 -1.64
N LYS A 103 -10.58 -11.16 -0.89
CA LYS A 103 -10.42 -10.94 0.54
C LYS A 103 -10.76 -12.22 1.29
N VAL A 104 -9.84 -12.69 2.12
CA VAL A 104 -10.02 -13.90 2.92
C VAL A 104 -10.75 -13.54 4.21
N ILE A 105 -11.91 -14.15 4.44
CA ILE A 105 -12.69 -13.95 5.67
C ILE A 105 -12.95 -15.32 6.30
N PRO A 106 -12.40 -15.61 7.50
CA PRO A 106 -12.68 -16.85 8.19
C PRO A 106 -14.11 -16.83 8.73
N ILE A 107 -14.87 -17.89 8.43
CA ILE A 107 -16.26 -18.05 8.87
C ILE A 107 -16.30 -19.10 9.98
N PRO A 108 -16.66 -18.71 11.23
CA PRO A 108 -16.86 -19.67 12.30
C PRO A 108 -17.91 -20.72 11.91
N THR A 109 -17.60 -21.98 12.14
CA THR A 109 -18.47 -23.12 11.81
C THR A 109 -18.58 -24.04 13.01
N LYS A 110 -19.80 -24.53 13.26
CA LYS A 110 -20.07 -25.48 14.34
C LYS A 110 -19.77 -26.91 13.88
N ILE A 111 -18.84 -27.57 14.56
CA ILE A 111 -18.47 -28.97 14.35
C ILE A 111 -18.57 -29.70 15.70
N ASN A 112 -19.39 -30.74 15.79
CA ASN A 112 -19.59 -31.55 17.01
C ASN A 112 -19.86 -30.70 18.27
N ASP A 113 -20.78 -29.73 18.14
CA ASP A 113 -21.17 -28.77 19.17
C ASP A 113 -20.13 -27.71 19.59
N THR A 114 -18.90 -27.77 19.08
CA THR A 114 -17.90 -26.71 19.24
C THR A 114 -17.92 -25.76 18.05
N THR A 115 -17.89 -24.45 18.31
CA THR A 115 -17.74 -23.43 17.26
C THR A 115 -16.25 -23.22 17.01
N ILE A 116 -15.79 -23.53 15.80
CA ILE A 116 -14.38 -23.38 15.44
C ILE A 116 -14.21 -22.36 14.32
N SER A 117 -13.07 -21.68 14.29
CA SER A 117 -12.63 -20.83 13.19
C SER A 117 -11.19 -21.20 12.79
N ILE A 118 -10.82 -20.82 11.58
CA ILE A 118 -9.47 -20.96 11.07
C ILE A 118 -8.72 -19.66 11.34
N THR A 119 -7.51 -19.76 11.88
CA THR A 119 -6.60 -18.62 11.94
C THR A 119 -6.04 -18.36 10.56
N ILE A 120 -6.28 -17.17 10.02
CA ILE A 120 -5.73 -16.75 8.73
C ILE A 120 -4.36 -16.09 8.92
N THR A 121 -3.47 -16.39 7.98
CA THR A 121 -2.15 -15.79 7.78
C THR A 121 -2.10 -14.91 6.54
N ILE A 122 -3.02 -15.12 5.60
CA ILE A 122 -3.19 -14.33 4.37
C ILE A 122 -4.54 -13.61 4.43
N GLU A 123 -4.53 -12.29 4.29
CA GLU A 123 -5.75 -11.48 4.29
C GLU A 123 -6.30 -11.25 2.87
N TYR A 124 -5.41 -11.21 1.88
CA TYR A 124 -5.76 -11.07 0.47
C TYR A 124 -5.04 -12.12 -0.36
N LEU A 125 -5.80 -12.86 -1.16
CA LEU A 125 -5.33 -13.89 -2.05
C LEU A 125 -5.67 -13.50 -3.48
N ALA A 126 -4.68 -13.40 -4.36
CA ALA A 126 -4.92 -13.21 -5.78
C ALA A 126 -4.52 -14.46 -6.57
N THR A 127 -5.26 -14.81 -7.61
CA THR A 127 -4.92 -15.96 -8.48
C THR A 127 -5.16 -15.64 -9.94
N ASN A 128 -4.35 -16.21 -10.82
CA ASN A 128 -4.51 -16.02 -12.25
C ASN A 128 -5.72 -16.81 -12.79
N ARG A 129 -6.07 -16.56 -14.06
CA ARG A 129 -7.22 -17.21 -14.71
C ARG A 129 -7.14 -18.75 -14.73
N HIS A 130 -5.93 -19.30 -14.76
CA HIS A 130 -5.68 -20.75 -14.75
C HIS A 130 -5.71 -21.37 -13.35
N ARG A 131 -5.76 -20.54 -12.30
CA ARG A 131 -5.72 -20.96 -10.88
C ARG A 131 -4.51 -21.83 -10.55
N ASP A 132 -3.38 -21.54 -11.16
CA ASP A 132 -2.11 -22.23 -10.93
C ASP A 132 -1.00 -21.33 -10.39
N GLU A 133 -1.21 -20.01 -10.40
CA GLU A 133 -0.38 -19.04 -9.69
C GLU A 133 -1.19 -18.29 -8.62
N TYR A 134 -0.54 -18.04 -7.47
CA TYR A 134 -1.14 -17.43 -6.30
C TYR A 134 -0.23 -16.33 -5.75
N LEU A 135 -0.84 -15.20 -5.38
CA LEU A 135 -0.20 -14.09 -4.69
C LEU A 135 -0.85 -13.92 -3.32
N ALA A 136 -0.04 -13.96 -2.29
CA ALA A 136 -0.46 -13.79 -0.91
C ALA A 136 -0.08 -12.39 -0.41
N MET A 137 -1.03 -11.67 0.16
CA MET A 137 -0.82 -10.33 0.69
C MET A 137 -1.50 -10.14 2.05
N ASN A 138 -0.86 -9.34 2.90
CA ASN A 138 -1.50 -8.74 4.06
C ASN A 138 -2.05 -7.34 3.72
N THR A 139 -2.75 -6.73 4.66
CA THR A 139 -3.37 -5.40 4.49
C THR A 139 -2.37 -4.31 4.16
N LEU A 140 -1.16 -4.35 4.74
CA LEU A 140 -0.10 -3.37 4.47
C LEU A 140 0.41 -3.50 3.03
N GLN A 141 0.67 -4.71 2.56
CA GLN A 141 1.10 -4.96 1.19
C GLN A 141 0.01 -4.58 0.18
N PHE A 142 -1.26 -4.87 0.49
CA PHE A 142 -2.37 -4.47 -0.38
C PHE A 142 -2.54 -2.95 -0.43
N SER A 143 -2.29 -2.24 0.68
CA SER A 143 -2.36 -0.77 0.71
C SER A 143 -1.33 -0.06 -0.17
N GLU A 144 -0.28 -0.76 -0.61
CA GLU A 144 0.69 -0.24 -1.58
C GLU A 144 0.15 -0.28 -3.03
N CYS A 145 -0.96 -0.97 -3.28
CA CYS A 145 -1.58 -1.03 -4.59
C CYS A 145 -2.35 0.27 -4.89
N THR A 146 -2.20 0.76 -6.12
CA THR A 146 -2.90 1.96 -6.59
C THR A 146 -4.22 1.57 -7.24
N ILE A 147 -5.31 2.21 -6.84
CA ILE A 147 -6.63 2.06 -7.49
C ILE A 147 -6.60 2.83 -8.79
N VAL A 148 -6.89 2.15 -9.90
CA VAL A 148 -6.91 2.80 -11.21
C VAL A 148 -8.34 3.08 -11.63
N LYS A 149 -9.15 2.05 -11.81
CA LYS A 149 -10.53 2.20 -12.29
C LYS A 149 -11.41 1.13 -11.69
N GLY A 150 -12.42 1.52 -10.92
CA GLY A 150 -13.28 0.59 -10.19
C GLY A 150 -12.44 -0.35 -9.31
N ASP A 151 -12.54 -1.66 -9.56
CA ASP A 151 -11.84 -2.72 -8.82
C ASP A 151 -10.48 -3.11 -9.40
N ILE A 152 -9.97 -2.33 -10.35
CA ILE A 152 -8.66 -2.59 -10.95
C ILE A 152 -7.59 -1.95 -10.06
N HIS A 153 -6.78 -2.82 -9.44
CA HIS A 153 -5.66 -2.44 -8.61
C HIS A 153 -4.33 -2.72 -9.33
N LEU A 154 -3.45 -1.73 -9.35
CA LEU A 154 -2.05 -1.91 -9.77
C LEU A 154 -1.18 -2.13 -8.55
N CYS A 155 -0.61 -3.31 -8.46
CA CYS A 155 0.24 -3.70 -7.35
C CYS A 155 1.72 -3.75 -7.74
N PRO A 156 2.65 -3.38 -6.83
CA PRO A 156 4.08 -3.55 -7.06
C PRO A 156 4.47 -5.01 -7.29
N THR A 157 5.43 -5.27 -8.19
CA THR A 157 5.88 -6.63 -8.56
C THR A 157 6.73 -7.33 -7.50
N ARG A 158 6.68 -6.90 -6.24
CA ARG A 158 7.51 -7.45 -5.14
C ARG A 158 6.91 -8.71 -4.52
N GLN A 159 5.69 -9.08 -4.88
CA GLN A 159 5.00 -10.22 -4.30
C GLN A 159 5.58 -11.53 -4.84
N VAL A 160 5.84 -12.47 -3.93
CA VAL A 160 6.26 -13.82 -4.29
C VAL A 160 5.08 -14.56 -4.91
N ARG A 161 5.31 -15.15 -6.08
CA ARG A 161 4.34 -16.02 -6.76
C ARG A 161 4.49 -17.45 -6.26
N ILE A 162 3.39 -18.02 -5.79
CA ILE A 162 3.31 -19.41 -5.34
C ILE A 162 2.65 -20.20 -6.47
N THR A 163 3.33 -21.22 -6.99
CA THR A 163 2.79 -22.05 -8.07
C THR A 163 1.96 -23.22 -7.53
N ARG A 164 1.16 -23.86 -8.38
CA ARG A 164 0.38 -25.05 -8.04
C ARG A 164 1.24 -26.19 -7.51
N GLY A 165 2.42 -26.39 -8.10
CA GLY A 165 3.36 -27.45 -7.72
C GLY A 165 4.19 -27.17 -6.47
N SER A 166 4.07 -25.98 -5.86
CA SER A 166 4.81 -25.68 -4.62
C SER A 166 4.43 -26.65 -3.50
N SER A 167 5.44 -27.20 -2.81
CA SER A 167 5.24 -27.98 -1.58
C SER A 167 4.98 -27.10 -0.36
N ILE A 168 5.26 -25.80 -0.46
CA ILE A 168 5.08 -24.80 0.59
C ILE A 168 3.93 -23.89 0.15
N TYR A 169 2.77 -24.09 0.77
CA TYR A 169 1.60 -23.24 0.59
C TYR A 169 0.85 -23.11 1.91
N SER A 170 0.14 -21.99 2.07
CA SER A 170 -0.62 -21.70 3.27
C SER A 170 -1.92 -22.49 3.33
N CYS A 171 -2.60 -22.46 4.49
CA CYS A 171 -3.91 -23.06 4.66
C CYS A 171 -4.93 -22.50 3.64
N GLU A 172 -4.94 -21.19 3.43
CA GLU A 172 -5.88 -20.49 2.56
C GLU A 172 -5.72 -20.92 1.10
N ILE A 173 -4.49 -21.06 0.62
CA ILE A 173 -4.22 -21.55 -0.73
C ILE A 173 -4.68 -23.00 -0.88
N ALA A 174 -4.46 -23.84 0.14
CA ALA A 174 -4.95 -25.23 0.14
C ALA A 174 -6.48 -25.26 0.03
N LEU A 175 -7.16 -24.48 0.87
CA LEU A 175 -8.62 -24.39 0.89
C LEU A 175 -9.19 -23.83 -0.42
N PHE A 176 -8.50 -22.86 -1.04
CA PHE A 176 -8.84 -22.35 -2.36
C PHE A 176 -8.75 -23.44 -3.43
N ARG A 177 -7.76 -24.34 -3.33
CA ARG A 177 -7.58 -25.50 -4.20
C ARG A 177 -8.51 -26.67 -3.87
N ASN A 178 -9.38 -26.53 -2.86
CA ASN A 178 -10.24 -27.60 -2.35
C ASN A 178 -9.43 -28.80 -1.80
N GLU A 179 -8.26 -28.50 -1.22
CA GLU A 179 -7.33 -29.45 -0.61
C GLU A 179 -7.29 -29.24 0.91
N THR A 180 -7.12 -30.33 1.67
CA THR A 180 -6.91 -30.25 3.12
C THR A 180 -5.43 -30.05 3.42
N SER A 181 -5.10 -29.11 4.32
CA SER A 181 -3.71 -28.85 4.72
C SER A 181 -3.53 -29.01 6.24
N PRO A 182 -2.44 -29.67 6.69
CA PRO A 182 -2.09 -29.71 8.11
C PRO A 182 -1.63 -28.34 8.65
N GLN A 183 -1.37 -27.36 7.78
CA GLN A 183 -1.01 -25.99 8.16
C GLN A 183 -2.21 -25.17 8.66
N CYS A 184 -3.43 -25.70 8.55
CA CYS A 184 -4.64 -25.03 9.01
C CYS A 184 -4.74 -25.11 10.53
N ASN A 185 -4.53 -23.97 11.20
CA ASN A 185 -4.69 -23.84 12.64
C ASN A 185 -6.14 -23.50 12.99
N PHE A 186 -6.76 -24.34 13.80
CA PHE A 186 -8.12 -24.15 14.29
C PHE A 186 -8.10 -23.57 15.69
N VAL A 187 -8.97 -22.58 15.90
CA VAL A 187 -9.20 -21.97 17.21
C VAL A 187 -10.65 -22.20 17.61
N ASP A 188 -10.85 -22.58 18.86
CA ASP A 188 -12.17 -22.53 19.49
C ASP A 188 -12.54 -21.05 19.64
N VAL A 189 -13.68 -20.68 19.08
CA VAL A 189 -14.22 -19.33 19.17
C VAL A 189 -15.45 -19.41 20.04
N GLU A 190 -15.48 -18.58 21.09
CA GLU A 190 -16.68 -18.37 21.91
C GLU A 190 -17.90 -18.21 21.00
N ASN A 191 -19.06 -18.70 21.45
CA ASN A 191 -20.36 -18.64 20.76
C ASN A 191 -20.81 -17.20 20.47
N LYS A 192 -20.10 -16.52 19.56
CA LYS A 192 -20.31 -15.15 19.14
C LYS A 192 -20.94 -15.16 17.76
N ILE A 193 -21.89 -14.26 17.59
CA ILE A 193 -22.49 -13.97 16.31
C ILE A 193 -21.56 -13.00 15.59
N SER A 194 -21.30 -13.23 14.30
CA SER A 194 -20.52 -12.33 13.47
C SER A 194 -21.32 -11.88 12.24
N PHE A 195 -21.14 -10.60 11.90
CA PHE A 195 -21.61 -10.00 10.66
C PHE A 195 -20.45 -9.23 10.04
N VAL A 196 -20.13 -9.53 8.79
CA VAL A 196 -19.09 -8.85 8.02
C VAL A 196 -19.74 -8.26 6.79
N ALA A 197 -19.71 -6.94 6.67
CA ALA A 197 -20.20 -6.26 5.48
C ALA A 197 -19.36 -6.69 4.26
N LEU A 198 -20.04 -7.05 3.17
CA LEU A 198 -19.40 -7.38 1.91
C LEU A 198 -19.17 -6.09 1.09
N THR A 199 -18.32 -6.20 0.07
CA THR A 199 -18.07 -5.10 -0.88
C THR A 199 -19.31 -4.79 -1.73
N THR A 200 -20.18 -5.79 -1.92
CA THR A 200 -21.51 -5.57 -2.50
C THR A 200 -22.42 -4.88 -1.50
N ALA A 201 -23.01 -3.78 -1.94
CA ALA A 201 -23.96 -3.01 -1.15
C ALA A 201 -25.11 -3.89 -0.63
N ASN A 202 -25.52 -3.65 0.61
CA ASN A 202 -26.62 -4.35 1.26
C ASN A 202 -26.45 -5.89 1.35
N HIS A 203 -25.21 -6.36 1.39
CA HIS A 203 -24.87 -7.75 1.62
C HIS A 203 -23.94 -7.90 2.82
N TRP A 204 -24.24 -8.87 3.68
CA TRP A 204 -23.43 -9.21 4.85
C TRP A 204 -23.19 -10.71 4.89
N LEU A 205 -21.96 -11.10 5.12
CA LEU A 205 -21.63 -12.46 5.53
C LEU A 205 -21.94 -12.60 7.02
N TYR A 206 -22.73 -13.59 7.39
CA TYR A 206 -23.05 -13.85 8.79
C TYR A 206 -22.57 -15.24 9.22
N ALA A 207 -22.24 -15.36 10.50
CA ALA A 207 -22.08 -16.64 11.17
C ALA A 207 -22.75 -16.60 12.55
N THR A 208 -23.51 -17.64 12.86
CA THR A 208 -24.19 -17.82 14.14
C THR A 208 -24.04 -19.26 14.64
N PRO A 209 -23.66 -19.45 15.92
CA PRO A 209 -23.48 -20.78 16.50
C PRO A 209 -24.80 -21.54 16.67
N ASN A 210 -25.89 -20.80 16.91
CA ASN A 210 -27.24 -21.34 17.13
C ASN A 210 -28.24 -20.63 16.21
N LEU A 211 -29.50 -21.09 16.23
CA LEU A 211 -30.58 -20.37 15.54
C LEU A 211 -30.68 -18.95 16.11
N LEU A 212 -30.53 -17.96 15.23
CA LEU A 212 -30.69 -16.55 15.52
C LEU A 212 -31.95 -16.04 14.84
N GLU A 213 -32.90 -15.58 15.64
CA GLU A 213 -34.14 -14.98 15.17
C GLU A 213 -33.97 -13.46 15.10
N LEU A 214 -34.28 -12.89 13.94
CA LEU A 214 -34.15 -11.46 13.66
C LEU A 214 -35.45 -10.95 13.08
N THR A 215 -35.77 -9.69 13.35
CA THR A 215 -36.90 -9.01 12.73
C THR A 215 -36.39 -7.95 11.77
N ALA A 216 -36.78 -8.07 10.51
CA ALA A 216 -36.54 -7.06 9.49
C ALA A 216 -37.80 -6.22 9.29
N VAL A 217 -37.66 -4.91 9.22
CA VAL A 217 -38.74 -3.98 8.86
C VAL A 217 -38.35 -3.33 7.55
N CYS A 218 -39.14 -3.56 6.50
CA CYS A 218 -38.94 -3.01 5.16
C CYS A 218 -40.20 -2.23 4.77
N ASP A 219 -40.10 -0.91 4.61
CA ASP A 219 -41.25 -0.03 4.41
C ASP A 219 -42.33 -0.20 5.51
N SER A 220 -43.42 -0.91 5.21
CA SER A 220 -44.50 -1.24 6.14
C SER A 220 -44.61 -2.73 6.47
N GLU A 221 -43.73 -3.56 5.90
CA GLU A 221 -43.70 -5.00 6.11
C GLU A 221 -42.71 -5.36 7.22
N THR A 222 -43.15 -6.26 8.10
CA THR A 222 -42.29 -6.87 9.11
C THR A 222 -42.06 -8.34 8.77
N ILE A 223 -40.80 -8.72 8.60
CA ILE A 223 -40.37 -10.04 8.16
C ILE A 223 -39.55 -10.69 9.29
N GLN A 224 -39.90 -11.91 9.66
CA GLN A 224 -39.11 -12.71 10.60
C GLN A 224 -38.05 -13.52 9.85
N LEU A 225 -36.79 -13.40 10.26
CA LEU A 225 -35.65 -14.08 9.67
C LEU A 225 -35.07 -15.08 10.66
N HIS A 226 -34.73 -16.27 10.16
CA HIS A 226 -34.19 -17.36 10.96
C HIS A 226 -32.81 -17.73 10.42
N LEU A 227 -31.76 -17.17 11.01
CA LEU A 227 -30.38 -17.41 10.58
C LEU A 227 -29.81 -18.63 11.31
N LYS A 228 -29.17 -19.54 10.57
CA LYS A 228 -28.50 -20.72 11.13
C LYS A 228 -27.15 -20.90 10.45
N ARG A 229 -26.14 -21.39 11.19
CA ARG A 229 -24.78 -21.64 10.68
C ARG A 229 -24.20 -20.37 10.08
N SER A 230 -23.88 -20.36 8.80
CA SER A 230 -23.33 -19.22 8.09
C SER A 230 -23.99 -19.06 6.73
N GLY A 231 -23.97 -17.84 6.21
CA GLY A 231 -24.55 -17.53 4.92
C GLY A 231 -24.36 -16.07 4.54
N ILE A 232 -24.92 -15.72 3.39
CA ILE A 232 -24.99 -14.33 2.92
C ILE A 232 -26.40 -13.82 3.20
N LEU A 233 -26.48 -12.70 3.90
CA LEU A 233 -27.69 -11.94 4.13
C LEU A 233 -27.76 -10.81 3.12
N SER A 234 -28.76 -10.86 2.24
CA SER A 234 -29.07 -9.82 1.25
C SER A 234 -30.36 -9.11 1.65
N MET A 235 -30.37 -7.79 1.61
CA MET A 235 -31.61 -7.01 1.85
C MET A 235 -31.74 -5.81 0.91
N LYS A 236 -32.95 -5.26 0.83
CA LYS A 236 -33.20 -4.00 0.10
C LYS A 236 -32.72 -2.81 0.94
N SER A 237 -32.42 -1.69 0.27
CA SER A 237 -31.94 -0.46 0.94
C SER A 237 -32.92 0.11 1.97
N VAL A 238 -34.22 -0.08 1.75
CA VAL A 238 -35.30 0.37 2.66
C VAL A 238 -35.46 -0.48 3.93
N CYS A 239 -34.73 -1.58 4.05
CA CYS A 239 -34.88 -2.52 5.17
C CYS A 239 -33.99 -2.15 6.36
N ILE A 240 -34.52 -2.34 7.57
CA ILE A 240 -33.76 -2.27 8.82
C ILE A 240 -33.96 -3.59 9.57
N ILE A 241 -32.86 -4.28 9.86
CA ILE A 241 -32.89 -5.49 10.68
C ILE A 241 -32.53 -5.11 12.10
N LYS A 242 -33.37 -5.49 13.06
CA LYS A 242 -33.12 -5.33 14.49
C LYS A 242 -33.05 -6.69 15.17
N ALA A 243 -32.05 -6.84 16.02
CA ALA A 243 -31.94 -7.88 17.03
C ALA A 243 -31.75 -7.24 18.41
N ASN A 244 -31.73 -8.07 19.46
CA ASN A 244 -31.50 -7.62 20.83
C ASN A 244 -30.19 -6.82 21.01
N THR A 245 -29.16 -7.12 20.22
CA THR A 245 -27.81 -6.55 20.38
C THR A 245 -27.21 -5.94 19.10
N LEU A 246 -27.95 -5.92 17.98
CA LEU A 246 -27.45 -5.39 16.72
C LEU A 246 -28.55 -4.77 15.88
N ILE A 247 -28.17 -3.78 15.08
CA ILE A 247 -29.02 -3.16 14.07
C ILE A 247 -28.24 -3.11 12.78
N ILE A 248 -28.84 -3.59 11.68
CA ILE A 248 -28.27 -3.52 10.34
C ILE A 248 -29.20 -2.65 9.50
N HIS A 249 -28.63 -1.60 8.90
CA HIS A 249 -29.36 -0.70 8.03
C HIS A 249 -29.05 -1.05 6.56
N GLY A 250 -30.11 -1.18 5.77
CA GLY A 250 -30.01 -1.03 4.33
C GLY A 250 -29.65 0.42 3.99
N HIS A 251 -28.85 0.59 2.93
CA HIS A 251 -28.43 1.89 2.44
C HIS A 251 -28.77 2.03 0.97
N ASP A 252 -29.31 3.18 0.60
CA ASP A 252 -29.53 3.56 -0.78
C ASP A 252 -28.17 3.76 -1.45
N THR A 253 -27.91 2.98 -2.49
CA THR A 253 -26.67 3.08 -3.25
C THR A 253 -26.94 3.66 -4.63
N SER A 254 -26.55 4.92 -4.84
CA SER A 254 -26.30 5.42 -6.19
C SER A 254 -24.99 4.79 -6.71
N THR A 255 -25.12 3.72 -7.50
CA THR A 255 -24.13 3.06 -8.39
C THR A 255 -22.67 2.96 -7.89
N THR A 256 -22.12 1.77 -7.69
CA THR A 256 -21.45 0.98 -8.73
C THR A 256 -21.77 -0.51 -8.62
N VAL A 257 -22.12 -1.15 -9.74
CA VAL A 257 -22.23 -2.61 -9.82
C VAL A 257 -20.82 -3.19 -9.81
N LEU A 258 -20.37 -3.60 -8.63
CA LEU A 258 -19.20 -4.45 -8.47
C LEU A 258 -19.59 -5.86 -8.90
N HIS A 259 -19.01 -6.38 -9.98
CA HIS A 259 -19.11 -7.80 -10.29
C HIS A 259 -18.21 -8.58 -9.32
N THR A 260 -18.74 -8.98 -8.17
CA THR A 260 -18.01 -9.78 -7.18
C THR A 260 -18.40 -11.25 -7.29
N SER A 261 -17.46 -12.08 -7.74
CA SER A 261 -17.49 -13.53 -7.55
C SER A 261 -17.09 -13.82 -6.10
N HIS A 262 -17.99 -14.43 -5.32
CA HIS A 262 -17.63 -14.96 -4.01
C HIS A 262 -17.26 -16.43 -4.19
N ALA A 263 -16.02 -16.78 -3.92
CA ALA A 263 -15.59 -18.17 -3.83
C ALA A 263 -15.80 -18.66 -2.40
N MET A 264 -16.75 -19.58 -2.19
CA MET A 264 -16.80 -20.34 -0.94
C MET A 264 -15.72 -21.42 -1.01
N PHE A 265 -14.77 -21.37 -0.09
CA PHE A 265 -13.76 -22.43 0.01
C PHE A 265 -14.42 -23.75 0.43
N GLY A 266 -13.86 -24.85 -0.05
CA GLY A 266 -14.44 -26.17 0.14
C GLY A 266 -14.69 -26.50 1.61
N ASN A 267 -15.77 -27.22 1.89
CA ASN A 267 -16.00 -27.79 3.21
C ASN A 267 -14.80 -28.66 3.60
N ILE A 268 -14.29 -28.46 4.80
CA ILE A 268 -13.22 -29.29 5.35
C ILE A 268 -13.77 -30.71 5.51
N LYS A 269 -13.42 -31.60 4.58
CA LYS A 269 -13.92 -32.99 4.55
C LYS A 269 -13.25 -33.88 5.60
N ALA A 270 -12.08 -33.48 6.08
CA ALA A 270 -11.37 -34.16 7.16
C ALA A 270 -10.57 -33.13 7.95
N ILE A 271 -10.87 -33.03 9.25
CA ILE A 271 -9.93 -32.47 10.21
C ILE A 271 -8.82 -33.50 10.31
N GLY A 272 -7.65 -33.22 9.74
CA GLY A 272 -6.45 -34.03 10.01
C GLY A 272 -6.37 -34.22 11.51
N LYS A 273 -6.26 -35.47 11.97
CA LYS A 273 -6.41 -35.86 13.39
C LYS A 273 -5.84 -34.76 14.30
N PRO A 274 -6.62 -34.19 15.24
CA PRO A 274 -6.07 -33.25 16.20
C PRO A 274 -5.04 -34.01 17.03
N ALA A 275 -3.76 -33.82 16.72
CA ALA A 275 -2.71 -34.17 17.65
C ALA A 275 -2.87 -33.21 18.84
N GLU A 276 -3.58 -33.70 19.86
CA GLU A 276 -3.52 -33.26 21.26
C GLU A 276 -3.69 -31.75 21.53
N VAL A 277 -4.91 -31.23 21.34
CA VAL A 277 -5.35 -30.06 22.13
C VAL A 277 -5.79 -30.56 23.52
N LYS A 278 -4.82 -31.03 24.32
CA LYS A 278 -4.99 -31.21 25.77
C LYS A 278 -3.62 -31.37 26.47
N LYS A 279 -2.87 -30.28 26.57
CA LYS A 279 -1.82 -30.10 27.61
C LYS A 279 -1.40 -28.64 27.78
N LEU A 280 -2.36 -27.79 28.14
CA LEU A 280 -2.06 -26.53 28.82
C LEU A 280 -2.49 -26.72 30.28
N LEU A 281 -1.54 -27.16 31.10
CA LEU A 281 -1.42 -27.00 32.57
C LEU A 281 -0.39 -28.00 33.09
N ALA A 282 0.90 -27.69 32.96
CA ALA A 282 2.01 -28.00 33.89
C ALA A 282 3.35 -27.58 33.24
N PRO A 283 4.24 -26.85 33.96
CA PRO A 283 5.54 -26.47 33.43
C PRO A 283 6.49 -27.66 33.59
N ASN A 284 7.08 -28.14 32.50
CA ASN A 284 8.31 -28.92 32.56
C ASN A 284 9.26 -28.39 31.50
N ILE A 285 9.92 -27.31 31.88
CA ILE A 285 11.01 -26.69 31.15
C ILE A 285 12.25 -27.57 31.37
N SER A 286 12.66 -28.31 30.35
CA SER A 286 14.05 -28.75 30.21
C SER A 286 14.82 -27.63 29.50
N LEU A 287 15.28 -26.66 30.28
CA LEU A 287 16.13 -25.56 29.84
C LEU A 287 17.56 -25.87 30.26
N ASP A 288 18.18 -26.85 29.60
CA ASP A 288 19.58 -27.18 29.89
C ASP A 288 20.41 -27.42 28.62
N THR A 289 19.78 -27.89 27.53
CA THR A 289 20.49 -28.14 26.27
C THR A 289 20.63 -26.90 25.39
N LYS A 290 19.64 -26.00 25.35
CA LYS A 290 19.75 -24.74 24.58
C LYS A 290 20.59 -23.64 25.25
N LEU A 291 20.78 -23.71 26.57
CA LEU A 291 21.58 -22.73 27.30
C LEU A 291 23.09 -22.94 27.04
N LYS A 292 23.53 -24.21 26.92
CA LYS A 292 24.90 -24.55 26.52
C LYS A 292 25.24 -24.08 25.10
N GLU A 293 24.32 -24.20 24.15
CA GLU A 293 24.55 -23.69 22.79
C GLU A 293 24.65 -22.16 22.74
N LEU A 294 23.79 -21.45 23.47
CA LEU A 294 23.84 -19.98 23.56
C LEU A 294 25.12 -19.48 24.25
N THR A 295 25.57 -20.13 25.33
CA THR A 295 26.86 -19.78 25.96
C THR A 295 28.07 -20.07 25.08
N ASN A 296 28.02 -21.12 24.24
CA ASN A 296 29.10 -21.44 23.31
C ASN A 296 29.15 -20.46 22.13
N ILE A 297 27.99 -20.03 21.61
CA ILE A 297 27.89 -19.00 20.57
C ILE A 297 28.36 -17.64 21.12
N GLN A 298 28.01 -17.30 22.36
CA GLN A 298 28.42 -16.05 22.99
C GLN A 298 29.93 -16.00 23.28
N ARG A 299 30.54 -17.16 23.57
CA ARG A 299 32.00 -17.32 23.70
C ARG A 299 32.73 -17.23 22.35
N GLN A 300 32.16 -17.80 21.28
CA GLN A 300 32.71 -17.64 19.92
C GLN A 300 32.65 -16.19 19.43
N LEU A 301 31.62 -15.43 19.82
CA LEU A 301 31.50 -14.00 19.52
C LEU A 301 32.46 -13.12 20.32
N SER A 302 32.87 -13.52 21.54
CA SER A 302 33.88 -12.78 22.32
C SER A 302 35.30 -12.98 21.79
N ASP A 303 35.62 -14.18 21.28
CA ASP A 303 36.94 -14.50 20.71
C ASP A 303 37.16 -13.83 19.34
N LEU A 304 36.08 -13.53 18.59
CA LEU A 304 36.13 -12.75 17.35
C LEU A 304 36.35 -11.24 17.57
N LYS A 305 36.24 -10.76 18.82
CA LYS A 305 36.41 -9.34 19.18
C LYS A 305 37.86 -8.98 19.53
N THR A 306 38.75 -9.98 19.66
CA THR A 306 40.14 -9.80 20.09
C THR A 306 41.18 -10.02 18.99
N LEU A 307 40.80 -10.20 17.72
CA LEU A 307 41.78 -10.13 16.63
C LEU A 307 42.12 -8.67 16.26
N PRO A 308 43.42 -8.33 16.09
CA PRO A 308 43.81 -7.00 15.65
C PRO A 308 43.37 -6.78 14.20
N ARG A 309 42.59 -5.71 13.98
CA ARG A 309 42.30 -5.16 12.65
C ARG A 309 43.59 -4.54 12.09
N GLU A 310 44.36 -5.34 11.38
CA GLU A 310 45.34 -4.82 10.44
C GLU A 310 44.76 -4.94 9.03
N ILE A 311 44.15 -3.85 8.57
CA ILE A 311 43.91 -3.60 7.15
C ILE A 311 44.32 -2.16 6.87
N THR A 312 45.46 -2.06 6.21
CA THR A 312 45.95 -0.92 5.47
C THR A 312 44.97 -0.52 4.37
N HIS A 313 44.47 0.72 4.43
CA HIS A 313 43.92 1.43 3.27
C HIS A 313 44.47 2.86 3.24
N PRO A 314 44.66 3.43 2.04
CA PRO A 314 45.50 4.61 1.82
C PRO A 314 44.90 5.86 2.46
N ALA A 315 45.78 6.67 3.04
CA ALA A 315 45.48 7.89 3.75
C ALA A 315 44.81 8.95 2.84
N HIS A 316 43.50 9.13 2.98
CA HIS A 316 42.85 10.40 2.71
C HIS A 316 42.76 11.17 4.03
N HIS A 317 43.60 12.20 4.13
CA HIS A 317 43.75 13.06 5.30
C HIS A 317 42.43 13.73 5.73
N PRO A 318 42.03 13.67 7.01
CA PRO A 318 40.92 14.47 7.56
C PRO A 318 41.32 15.94 7.83
N TYR A 319 42.48 16.39 7.34
CA TYR A 319 43.05 17.71 7.63
C TYR A 319 42.46 18.85 6.78
N MET A 320 41.74 18.56 5.69
CA MET A 320 41.18 19.62 4.83
C MET A 320 39.85 20.19 5.34
N GLY A 321 39.01 19.38 6.01
CA GLY A 321 37.76 19.86 6.60
C GLY A 321 37.98 20.76 7.82
N SER A 322 38.97 20.44 8.65
CA SER A 322 39.30 21.23 9.85
C SER A 322 40.02 22.54 9.51
N MET A 323 40.89 22.55 8.48
CA MET A 323 41.55 23.78 8.02
C MET A 323 40.57 24.75 7.34
N ALA A 324 39.58 24.26 6.59
CA ALA A 324 38.55 25.12 6.00
C ALA A 324 37.68 25.79 7.07
N LEU A 325 37.32 25.05 8.13
CA LEU A 325 36.60 25.60 9.28
C LEU A 325 37.45 26.63 10.05
N LEU A 326 38.73 26.35 10.30
CA LEU A 326 39.64 27.30 10.95
C LEU A 326 39.84 28.59 10.12
N LEU A 327 39.99 28.48 8.80
CA LEU A 327 40.09 29.64 7.90
C LEU A 327 38.78 30.45 7.85
N SER A 328 37.62 29.79 7.91
CA SER A 328 36.32 30.49 7.99
C SER A 328 36.17 31.27 9.31
N ILE A 329 36.63 30.70 10.44
CA ILE A 329 36.59 31.37 11.73
C ILE A 329 37.57 32.55 11.77
N LEU A 330 38.77 32.39 11.20
CA LEU A 330 39.78 33.45 11.12
C LEU A 330 39.31 34.63 10.26
N THR A 331 38.68 34.36 9.11
CA THR A 331 38.14 35.42 8.24
C THR A 331 36.99 36.18 8.91
N ILE A 332 36.10 35.49 9.63
CA ILE A 332 35.04 36.13 10.43
C ILE A 332 35.63 36.98 11.55
N ALA A 333 36.64 36.49 12.28
CA ALA A 333 37.30 37.24 13.35
C ALA A 333 38.02 38.50 12.82
N ILE A 334 38.67 38.42 11.65
CA ILE A 334 39.29 39.57 11.00
C ILE A 334 38.22 40.59 10.56
N LEU A 335 37.09 40.15 10.00
CA LEU A 335 36.00 41.04 9.61
C LEU A 335 35.37 41.75 10.82
N ILE A 336 35.16 41.04 11.94
CA ILE A 336 34.66 41.61 13.19
C ILE A 336 35.69 42.60 13.76
N GLY A 337 36.97 42.23 13.81
CA GLY A 337 38.05 43.12 14.24
C GLY A 337 38.18 44.37 13.36
N TRP A 338 37.95 44.25 12.06
CA TRP A 338 37.97 45.37 11.12
C TRP A 338 36.75 46.28 11.30
N GLN A 339 35.55 45.73 11.54
CA GLN A 339 34.37 46.54 11.89
C GLN A 339 34.52 47.25 13.23
N VAL A 340 35.07 46.58 14.24
CA VAL A 340 35.32 47.16 15.58
C VAL A 340 36.40 48.25 15.50
N LYS A 341 37.47 48.04 14.71
CA LYS A 341 38.52 49.06 14.47
C LYS A 341 38.01 50.24 13.63
N ARG A 342 37.02 50.03 12.77
CA ARG A 342 36.33 51.10 12.02
C ARG A 342 35.39 51.91 12.92
N LEU A 343 34.78 51.28 13.92
CA LEU A 343 33.96 51.93 14.95
C LEU A 343 34.77 52.62 16.06
N LEU A 344 36.02 52.21 16.29
CA LEU A 344 36.92 52.74 17.33
C LEU A 344 38.08 53.60 16.81
N ARG A 345 38.02 54.14 15.58
CA ARG A 345 38.85 55.30 15.22
C ARG A 345 38.16 56.57 15.74
N PRO A 346 38.65 57.20 16.82
CA PRO A 346 38.06 58.43 17.31
C PRO A 346 38.35 59.56 16.32
N PHE A 347 37.35 60.43 16.15
CA PHE A 347 37.49 61.80 15.70
C PHE A 347 38.64 62.46 16.48
N TYR A 348 39.81 62.56 15.85
CA TYR A 348 40.82 63.54 16.20
C TYR A 348 41.12 64.33 14.94
N ILE A 349 41.05 65.66 15.08
CA ILE A 349 41.57 66.71 14.20
C ILE A 349 40.60 67.21 13.10
N PHE A 350 39.77 68.21 13.45
CA PHE A 350 39.99 69.61 13.05
C PHE A 350 38.89 70.53 13.61
N LEU A 351 39.23 71.32 14.65
CA LEU A 351 38.58 72.60 14.94
C LEU A 351 39.69 73.58 15.38
N LEU A 352 39.61 74.79 14.82
CA LEU A 352 40.25 76.07 15.15
C LEU A 352 41.47 76.57 14.34
N ILE A 353 41.20 77.78 13.82
CA ILE A 353 42.00 78.84 13.18
C ILE A 353 42.06 78.78 11.65
#